data_AF-A0A4Q7FX37-F1
#
_entry.id   AF-A0A4Q7FX37-F1
#
_cell.length_a   1.000
_cell.length_b   1.000
_cell.length_c   1.000
_cell.angle_alpha   90.00
_cell.angle_beta   90.00
_cell.angle_gamma   90.00
#
_symmetry.space_group_name_H-M   'P 1'
#
loop_
_entity.id
_entity.type
_entity.pdbx_description
1 polymer ?
#
loop_
_entity_poly.entity_id
_entity_poly.type
_entity_poly.pdbx_seq_one_letter_code
_entity_poly.pdbx_strand_id
1 'polypeptide(L)' 'MPIEPPEVPPPTPGTPSEPPPGIPPGSPRPEVPPPAREPGEPPVPDELPGKLPDELPIRGPNGPPPPNPTDAAEPRKQQW' A
#
# COMPACT_ATOMS: atom_id res chain seq x y z
N MET A 1 12.76 -89.79 0.90
CA MET A 1 13.14 -88.60 1.69
C MET A 1 12.14 -87.50 1.38
N PRO A 2 11.61 -86.75 2.35
CA PRO A 2 10.82 -85.57 2.03
C PRO A 2 11.73 -84.54 1.37
N ILE A 3 11.29 -83.99 0.25
CA ILE A 3 11.95 -82.88 -0.46
C ILE A 3 11.50 -81.59 0.21
N GLU A 4 12.43 -80.84 0.77
CA GLU A 4 12.12 -79.51 1.30
C GLU A 4 11.83 -78.55 0.15
N PRO A 5 10.78 -77.71 0.28
CA PRO A 5 10.44 -76.73 -0.74
C PRO A 5 11.55 -75.67 -0.85
N PRO A 6 11.85 -75.19 -2.08
CA PRO A 6 12.84 -74.14 -2.28
C PRO A 6 12.38 -72.83 -1.62
N GLU A 7 13.31 -72.15 -0.94
CA GLU A 7 13.05 -70.83 -0.35
C GLU A 7 12.93 -69.77 -1.45
N VAL A 8 11.87 -68.98 -1.39
CA VAL A 8 11.63 -67.88 -2.33
C VAL A 8 12.20 -66.59 -1.74
N PRO A 9 13.04 -65.84 -2.48
CA PRO A 9 13.59 -64.59 -1.96
C PRO A 9 12.48 -63.55 -1.71
N PRO A 10 12.69 -62.63 -0.74
CA PRO A 10 11.72 -61.57 -0.48
C PRO A 10 11.59 -60.63 -1.69
N PRO A 11 10.41 -60.01 -1.89
CA PRO A 11 10.23 -59.06 -2.97
C PRO A 11 11.16 -57.86 -2.78
N THR A 12 11.87 -57.47 -3.84
CA THR A 12 12.64 -56.22 -3.86
C THR A 12 11.64 -55.06 -3.77
N PRO A 13 11.73 -54.17 -2.76
CA PRO A 13 10.91 -52.98 -2.71
C PRO A 13 11.12 -52.16 -3.98
N GLY A 14 10.04 -51.75 -4.64
CA GLY A 14 10.13 -50.89 -5.81
C GLY A 14 10.84 -49.57 -5.47
N THR A 15 11.66 -49.06 -6.38
CA THR A 15 12.16 -47.69 -6.27
C THR A 15 10.96 -46.73 -6.40
N PRO A 16 10.76 -45.82 -5.44
CA PRO A 16 9.72 -44.80 -5.59
C PRO A 16 10.03 -43.97 -6.85
N SER A 17 9.10 -43.91 -7.79
CA SER A 17 9.20 -42.99 -8.91
C SER A 17 9.01 -41.58 -8.40
N GLU A 18 9.89 -40.67 -8.80
CA GLU A 18 9.64 -39.24 -8.61
C GLU A 18 8.33 -38.87 -9.34
N PRO A 19 7.45 -38.06 -8.73
CA PRO A 19 6.29 -37.55 -9.45
C PRO A 19 6.76 -36.73 -10.66
N PRO A 20 5.98 -36.72 -11.76
CA PRO A 20 6.31 -35.88 -12.90
C PRO A 20 6.40 -34.41 -12.47
N PRO A 21 7.24 -33.59 -13.13
CA PRO A 21 7.31 -32.16 -12.86
C PRO A 21 5.92 -31.55 -12.94
N GLY A 22 5.50 -30.85 -11.89
CA GLY A 22 4.25 -30.10 -11.91
C GLY A 22 4.32 -29.03 -13.00
N ILE A 23 3.27 -28.93 -13.82
CA ILE A 23 3.13 -27.81 -14.75
C ILE A 23 3.05 -26.54 -13.88
N PRO A 24 3.93 -25.54 -14.08
CA PRO A 24 3.84 -24.31 -13.33
C PRO A 24 2.45 -23.71 -13.53
N PRO A 25 1.78 -23.22 -12.48
CA PRO A 25 0.53 -22.49 -12.68
C PRO A 25 0.83 -21.37 -13.68
N GLY A 26 0.09 -21.36 -14.80
CA GLY A 26 0.23 -20.32 -15.82
C GLY A 26 0.06 -18.94 -15.19
N SER A 27 0.52 -17.87 -15.85
CA SER A 27 0.40 -16.50 -15.33
C SER A 27 -1.06 -16.24 -14.91
N PRO A 28 -1.36 -16.14 -13.59
CA PRO A 28 -2.71 -15.90 -13.15
C PRO A 28 -3.08 -14.50 -13.62
N ARG A 29 -4.01 -14.40 -14.56
CA ARG A 29 -4.65 -13.13 -14.85
C ARG A 29 -5.54 -12.80 -13.66
N PRO A 30 -5.29 -11.71 -12.92
CA PRO A 30 -6.22 -11.29 -11.89
C PRO A 30 -7.56 -10.99 -12.54
N GLU A 31 -8.63 -11.66 -12.08
CA GLU A 31 -10.00 -11.35 -12.51
C GLU A 31 -10.41 -9.95 -12.04
N VAL A 32 -9.73 -9.44 -10.99
CA VAL A 32 -10.00 -8.15 -10.35
C VAL A 32 -9.04 -7.10 -10.92
N PRO A 33 -9.56 -5.95 -11.41
CA PRO A 33 -8.72 -4.85 -11.84
C PRO A 33 -7.88 -4.31 -10.68
N PRO A 34 -6.72 -3.69 -10.96
CA PRO A 34 -5.93 -3.06 -9.92
C PRO A 34 -6.72 -1.96 -9.19
N PRO A 35 -6.37 -1.65 -7.93
CA PRO A 35 -6.96 -0.53 -7.21
C PRO A 35 -6.81 0.78 -7.99
N ALA A 36 -7.83 1.64 -7.90
CA ALA A 36 -7.80 2.95 -8.55
C ALA A 36 -6.77 3.92 -7.95
N ARG A 37 -6.29 3.64 -6.73
CA ARG A 37 -5.33 4.47 -5.99
C ARG A 37 -4.30 3.59 -5.31
N GLU A 38 -3.06 4.07 -5.29
CA GLU A 38 -1.96 3.37 -4.63
C GLU A 38 -2.15 3.36 -3.11
N PRO A 39 -1.80 2.25 -2.43
CA PRO A 39 -1.80 2.20 -0.97
C PRO A 39 -0.84 3.24 -0.38
N GLY A 40 -1.34 4.08 0.52
CA GLY A 40 -0.54 5.12 1.17
C GLY A 40 -0.57 6.48 0.47
N GLU A 41 -1.22 6.59 -0.69
CA GLU A 41 -1.46 7.89 -1.31
C GLU A 41 -2.50 8.67 -0.49
N PRO A 42 -2.19 9.90 -0.04
CA PRO A 42 -3.16 10.71 0.70
C PRO A 42 -4.34 11.07 -0.20
N PRO A 43 -5.55 11.25 0.36
CA PRO A 43 -6.69 11.71 -0.41
C PRO A 43 -6.39 13.12 -0.95
N VAL A 44 -6.57 13.30 -2.27
CA VAL A 44 -6.61 14.63 -2.88
C VAL A 44 -7.82 15.38 -2.35
N PRO A 45 -7.67 16.60 -1.80
CA PRO A 45 -8.79 17.42 -1.40
C PRO A 45 -9.69 17.71 -2.60
N ASP A 46 -11.00 17.79 -2.36
CA ASP A 46 -11.93 18.25 -3.38
C ASP A 46 -11.62 19.72 -3.72
N GLU A 47 -11.51 20.02 -5.01
CA GLU A 47 -11.42 21.42 -5.46
C GLU A 47 -12.73 22.11 -5.07
N LEU A 48 -12.63 23.06 -4.13
CA LEU A 48 -13.76 23.92 -3.81
C LEU A 48 -14.12 24.70 -5.08
N PRO A 49 -15.43 24.90 -5.37
CA PRO A 49 -15.84 25.83 -6.40
C PRO A 49 -15.10 27.16 -6.20
N GLY A 50 -14.66 27.79 -7.29
CA GLY A 50 -13.95 29.07 -7.29
C GLY A 50 -14.81 30.21 -6.78
N LYS A 51 -15.22 30.16 -5.51
CA LYS A 51 -15.76 31.29 -4.77
C LYS A 51 -14.56 32.17 -4.46
N LEU A 52 -14.42 33.23 -5.26
CA LEU A 52 -13.70 34.39 -4.77
C LEU A 52 -14.34 34.74 -3.42
N PRO A 53 -13.55 34.91 -2.34
CA PRO A 53 -14.13 35.44 -1.12
C PRO A 53 -14.86 36.74 -1.49
N ASP A 54 -16.11 36.88 -1.05
CA ASP A 54 -16.76 38.19 -1.04
C ASP A 54 -15.76 39.17 -0.44
N GLU A 55 -15.56 40.28 -1.14
CA GLU A 55 -14.37 41.14 -1.15
C GLU A 55 -13.62 41.28 0.18
N LEU A 56 -12.29 41.50 0.08
CA LEU A 56 -11.39 41.84 1.19
C LEU A 56 -12.12 42.62 2.29
N PRO A 57 -11.91 42.34 3.59
CA PRO A 57 -12.46 43.19 4.63
C PRO A 57 -11.97 44.61 4.39
N ILE A 58 -12.82 45.44 3.78
CA ILE A 58 -12.58 46.87 3.67
C ILE A 58 -12.57 47.31 5.11
N ARG A 59 -11.38 47.61 5.63
CA ARG A 59 -11.23 48.23 6.93
C ARG A 59 -12.04 49.52 6.85
N GLY A 60 -13.27 49.47 7.37
CA GLY A 60 -14.15 50.63 7.39
C GLY A 60 -13.48 51.75 8.19
N PRO A 61 -14.00 52.98 8.10
CA PRO A 61 -13.44 54.12 8.82
C PRO A 61 -13.35 53.92 10.35
N ASN A 62 -14.10 52.94 10.91
CA ASN A 62 -14.09 52.57 12.32
C ASN A 62 -13.34 51.25 12.63
N GLY A 63 -12.54 50.73 11.69
CA GLY A 63 -11.74 49.52 11.92
C GLY A 63 -10.67 49.75 13.00
N PRO A 64 -10.22 48.69 13.70
CA PRO A 64 -9.11 48.81 14.66
C PRO A 64 -7.89 49.41 13.95
N PRO A 65 -7.02 50.18 14.63
CA PRO A 65 -5.85 50.79 14.00
C PRO A 65 -4.96 49.73 13.33
N PRO A 66 -4.24 50.06 12.24
CA PRO A 66 -3.25 49.16 11.65
C PRO A 66 -2.26 48.68 12.72
N PRO A 67 -1.81 47.42 12.66
CA PRO A 67 -0.77 46.96 13.57
C PRO A 67 0.46 47.85 13.42
N ASN A 68 1.15 48.13 14.53
CA ASN A 68 2.40 48.87 14.49
C ASN A 68 3.42 48.09 13.64
N PRO A 69 4.27 48.75 12.82
CA PRO A 69 5.24 48.07 11.96
C PRO A 69 6.26 47.21 12.74
N THR A 70 6.48 47.51 14.03
CA THR A 70 7.29 46.69 14.95
C THR A 70 6.68 45.32 15.25
N ASP A 71 5.34 45.19 15.18
CA ASP A 71 4.61 43.96 15.51
C ASP A 71 4.76 42.87 14.42
N ALA A 72 4.95 43.29 13.16
CA ALA A 72 5.20 42.38 12.04
C ALA A 72 6.62 41.79 12.01
N ALA A 73 7.51 42.25 12.89
CA ALA A 73 8.94 41.99 12.84
C ALA A 73 9.48 41.27 14.09
N GLU A 74 8.68 40.42 14.74
CA GLU A 74 9.23 39.47 15.71
C GLU A 74 9.46 38.09 15.06
N PRO A 75 10.70 37.78 14.60
CA PRO A 75 11.06 36.39 14.39
C PRO A 75 11.01 35.69 15.75
N ARG A 76 10.15 34.68 15.86
CA ARG A 76 10.15 33.66 16.92
C ARG A 76 11.60 33.26 17.20
N LYS A 77 12.17 33.81 18.27
CA LYS A 77 13.46 33.37 18.78
C LYS A 77 13.24 31.95 19.27
N GLN A 78 13.83 31.02 18.51
CA GLN A 78 13.96 29.61 18.85
C GLN A 78 14.59 29.54 20.25
N GLN A 79 13.76 29.13 21.19
CA GLN A 79 14.11 28.67 22.53
C GLN A 79 14.94 27.40 22.33
N TRP A 80 16.21 27.47 22.69
CA TRP A 80 17.11 26.33 22.83
C TRP A 80 16.98 25.75 24.23
#